data_AF-T0S6K7-F1
#
_entry.id   AF-T0S6K7-F1
#
_cell.length_a   1.000
_cell.length_b   1.000
_cell.length_c   1.000
_cell.angle_alpha   90.00
_cell.angle_beta   90.00
_cell.angle_gamma   90.00
#
_symmetry.space_group_name_H-M   'P 1'
#
loop_
_entity.id
_entity.type
_entity.pdbx_description
1 polymer ?
#
loop_
_entity_poly.entity_id
_entity_poly.type
_entity_poly.pdbx_seq_one_letter_code
_entity_poly.pdbx_strand_id
1 'polypeptide(L)' 'MWIREDFHFTPNRLNKTIVFGHTETKILNKNNKYDIWIHDNKIGIDGGAVYGGYLYGVILDVHGIKDYVYV' A
#
# COMPACT_ATOMS: atom_id res chain seq x y z
N MET A 1 2.36 -10.09 13.59
CA MET A 1 1.04 -9.43 13.62
C MET A 1 0.99 -8.53 12.41
N TRP A 2 -0.11 -8.52 11.66
CA TRP A 2 -0.33 -7.66 10.49
C TRP A 2 -1.34 -6.56 10.86
N ILE A 3 -1.40 -5.47 10.10
CA ILE A 3 -2.54 -4.55 10.20
C ILE A 3 -3.83 -5.35 9.93
N ARG A 4 -4.90 -5.07 10.68
CA ARG A 4 -6.17 -5.81 10.59
C ARG A 4 -7.02 -5.35 9.41
N GLU A 5 -7.90 -6.23 8.93
CA GLU A 5 -8.81 -5.99 7.81
C GLU A 5 -9.64 -4.70 7.96
N ASP A 6 -10.12 -4.39 9.16
CA ASP A 6 -10.90 -3.17 9.42
C ASP A 6 -10.18 -1.89 8.98
N PHE A 7 -8.86 -1.79 9.18
CA PHE A 7 -8.11 -0.60 8.72
C PHE A 7 -8.13 -0.48 7.19
N HIS A 8 -7.98 -1.59 6.48
CA HIS A 8 -7.90 -1.58 5.02
C HIS A 8 -9.26 -1.21 4.40
N PHE A 9 -10.35 -1.80 4.89
CA PHE A 9 -11.65 -1.78 4.23
C PHE A 9 -12.71 -0.88 4.89
N THR A 10 -12.45 -0.34 6.08
CA THR A 10 -13.33 0.71 6.63
C THR A 10 -13.20 1.98 5.78
N PRO A 11 -14.32 2.63 5.40
CA PRO A 11 -14.29 3.87 4.63
C PRO A 11 -13.40 4.93 5.30
N ASN A 12 -12.50 5.51 4.52
CA ASN A 12 -11.61 6.56 4.92
C ASN A 12 -12.41 7.86 5.03
N ARG A 13 -12.66 8.25 6.28
CA ARG A 13 -13.37 9.50 6.61
C ARG A 13 -12.41 10.67 6.83
N LEU A 14 -11.10 10.42 6.68
CA LEU A 14 -10.10 11.46 6.71
C LEU A 14 -10.02 12.01 5.29
N ASN A 15 -10.16 13.33 5.12
CA ASN A 15 -9.88 14.00 3.84
C ASN A 15 -8.36 14.06 3.58
N LYS A 16 -7.69 12.90 3.67
CA LYS A 16 -6.25 12.72 3.62
C LYS A 16 -5.91 11.38 2.98
N THR A 17 -4.79 11.37 2.27
CA THR A 17 -4.13 10.15 1.80
C THR A 17 -3.38 9.49 2.95
N ILE A 18 -3.56 8.17 3.11
CA ILE A 18 -2.89 7.35 4.13
C ILE A 18 -1.89 6.43 3.44
N VAL A 19 -0.60 6.64 3.65
CA VAL A 19 0.45 5.74 3.17
C VAL A 19 0.86 4.82 4.31
N PHE A 20 0.89 3.51 4.06
CA PHE A 20 1.18 2.52 5.08
C PHE A 20 2.01 1.35 4.53
N GLY A 21 2.66 0.63 5.44
CA GLY A 21 3.29 -0.65 5.18
C GLY A 21 2.86 -1.65 6.24
N HIS A 22 3.79 -2.46 6.75
CA HIS A 22 3.56 -3.48 7.78
C HIS A 22 2.74 -4.68 7.31
N THR A 23 1.67 -4.50 6.52
CA THR A 23 0.94 -5.57 5.82
C THR A 23 1.36 -5.66 4.37
N GLU A 24 1.92 -6.81 4.00
CA GLU A 24 2.32 -7.10 2.61
C GLU A 24 1.16 -6.87 1.63
N THR A 25 1.43 -6.12 0.56
CA THR A 25 0.46 -5.84 -0.50
C THR A 25 -0.03 -7.10 -1.19
N LYS A 26 0.77 -8.18 -1.23
CA LYS A 26 0.36 -9.49 -1.73
C LYS A 26 -0.86 -10.06 -1.02
N ILE A 27 -1.00 -9.83 0.28
CA ILE A 27 -2.16 -10.29 1.07
C ILE A 27 -3.40 -9.45 0.74
N LEU A 28 -3.21 -8.19 0.33
CA LEU A 28 -4.28 -7.24 0.04
C LEU A 28 -4.75 -7.26 -1.43
N ASN A 29 -3.84 -7.59 -2.35
CA ASN A 29 -4.11 -7.66 -3.78
C ASN A 29 -4.80 -8.98 -4.16
N LYS A 30 -5.93 -8.89 -4.88
CA LYS A 30 -6.69 -10.06 -5.34
C LYS A 30 -5.89 -11.01 -6.26
N ASN A 31 -4.83 -10.52 -6.89
CA ASN A 31 -3.97 -11.28 -7.79
C ASN A 31 -2.76 -11.91 -7.08
N ASN A 32 -2.64 -11.78 -5.76
CA ASN A 32 -1.50 -12.24 -4.95
C ASN A 32 -0.13 -11.69 -5.42
N LYS A 33 -0.11 -10.49 -6.02
CA LYS A 33 1.12 -9.79 -6.42
C LYS A 33 1.51 -8.74 -5.40
N TYR A 34 2.81 -8.45 -5.36
CA TYR A 34 3.41 -7.45 -4.48
C TYR A 34 3.23 -6.00 -4.96
N ASP A 35 2.45 -5.76 -6.03
CA ASP A 35 2.19 -4.42 -6.56
C ASP A 35 1.66 -3.45 -5.48
N ILE A 36 1.94 -2.13 -5.61
CA ILE A 36 1.40 -1.11 -4.70
C ILE A 36 -0.12 -1.26 -4.61
N TRP A 37 -0.65 -1.38 -3.39
CA TRP A 37 -2.07 -1.52 -3.15
C TRP A 37 -2.72 -0.15 -2.96
N ILE A 38 -3.78 0.15 -3.71
CA ILE A 38 -4.51 1.42 -3.60
C ILE A 38 -6.00 1.14 -3.40
N HIS A 39 -6.56 1.70 -2.34
CA HIS A 39 -7.99 1.62 -2.05
C HIS A 39 -8.41 2.77 -1.15
N ASP A 40 -9.43 3.53 -1.55
CA ASP A 40 -10.09 4.49 -0.64
C ASP A 40 -9.12 5.49 0.02
N ASN A 41 -8.26 6.10 -0.81
CA ASN A 41 -7.17 7.00 -0.40
C ASN A 41 -6.14 6.38 0.57
N LYS A 42 -6.09 5.04 0.67
CA LYS A 42 -5.04 4.29 1.36
C LYS A 42 -4.08 3.70 0.33
N ILE A 43 -2.79 3.80 0.60
CA ILE A 43 -1.70 3.35 -0.27
C ILE A 43 -0.80 2.41 0.53
N GLY A 44 -0.84 1.12 0.22
CA GLY A 44 0.02 0.10 0.79
C GLY A 44 1.30 -0.03 -0.04
N ILE A 45 2.45 0.20 0.58
CA ILE A 45 3.78 0.17 -0.07
C ILE A 45 4.68 -0.95 0.45
N ASP A 46 4.19 -1.81 1.35
CA ASP A 46 4.93 -2.98 1.80
C ASP A 46 4.87 -4.07 0.73
N GLY A 47 5.80 -4.00 -0.21
CA GLY A 47 5.94 -4.97 -1.28
C GLY A 47 6.54 -6.31 -0.83
N GLY A 48 6.67 -6.59 0.47
CA GLY A 48 7.17 -7.88 0.95
C GLY A 48 8.58 -8.20 0.48
N ALA A 49 9.50 -7.22 0.50
CA ALA A 49 10.87 -7.36 0.00
C ALA A 49 11.61 -8.60 0.53
N VAL A 50 11.43 -8.93 1.82
CA VAL A 50 12.06 -10.11 2.43
C VAL A 50 11.49 -11.45 1.94
N TYR A 51 10.32 -11.42 1.30
CA TYR A 51 9.58 -12.59 0.79
C TYR A 51 9.68 -12.73 -0.73
N GLY A 52 10.65 -12.07 -1.36
CA GLY A 52 10.87 -12.12 -2.81
C GLY A 52 9.96 -11.16 -3.60
N GLY A 53 9.33 -10.20 -2.92
CA GLY A 53 8.68 -9.07 -3.56
C GLY A 53 9.64 -7.88 -3.71
N TYR A 54 9.18 -6.68 -3.41
CA TYR A 54 9.88 -5.44 -3.72
C TYR A 54 9.97 -4.49 -2.52
N LEU A 55 11.05 -3.70 -2.47
CA LEU A 55 11.13 -2.55 -1.57
C LEU A 55 10.73 -1.28 -2.33
N TYR A 56 9.51 -0.79 -2.10
CA TYR A 56 8.99 0.39 -2.79
C TYR A 56 9.43 1.71 -2.14
N GLY A 57 9.72 2.70 -2.99
CA GLY A 57 9.67 4.13 -2.68
C GLY A 57 8.65 4.82 -3.57
N VAL A 58 7.81 5.69 -3.02
CA VAL A 58 6.77 6.42 -3.78
C VAL A 58 7.03 7.92 -3.74
N ILE A 59 6.82 8.58 -4.88
CA ILE A 59 6.86 10.04 -5.03
C ILE A 59 5.42 10.54 -5.07
N LEU A 60 5.06 11.41 -4.12
CA LEU A 60 3.70 11.91 -3.97
C LEU A 60 3.63 13.40 -4.32
N ASP A 61 2.49 13.82 -4.86
CA ASP A 61 2.08 15.21 -4.94
C ASP A 61 0.62 15.38 -4.44
N VAL A 62 0.04 16.56 -4.67
CA VAL A 62 -1.33 16.89 -4.24
C VAL A 62 -2.41 16.07 -4.93
N HIS A 63 -2.09 15.36 -6.02
CA HIS A 63 -3.00 14.51 -6.79
C HIS A 63 -2.83 13.02 -6.47
N GLY A 64 -1.78 12.61 -5.76
CA GLY A 64 -1.53 11.23 -5.35
C GLY A 64 -0.13 10.74 -5.71
N ILE A 65 0.00 9.48 -6.15
CA ILE A 65 1.27 8.91 -6.59
C ILE A 65 1.62 9.50 -7.96
N LYS A 66 2.68 10.29 -8.00
CA LYS A 66 3.26 10.83 -9.23
C LYS A 66 4.17 9.81 -9.91
N ASP A 67 4.97 9.09 -9.12
CA ASP A 67 5.92 8.08 -9.59
C ASP A 67 6.30 7.12 -8.46
N TYR A 68 6.94 6.00 -8.78
CA TYR A 68 7.47 5.06 -7.80
C TYR A 68 8.72 4.35 -8.30
N VAL A 69 9.60 4.01 -7.36
CA VAL A 69 10.82 3.22 -7.59
C VAL A 69 10.75 1.98 -6.73
N TYR A 70 11.42 0.91 -7.15
CA TYR A 70 11.56 -0.29 -6.34
C TYR A 70 12.86 -1.02 -6.64
N VAL A 71 13.30 -1.82 -5.67
CA VAL A 71 14.41 -2.77 -5.79
C VAL A 71 13.97 -4.17 -5.41
#